data_AF-A0A975C8L4-F1
#
_entry.id   AF-A0A975C8L4-F1
#
_cell.length_a   1.000
_cell.length_b   1.000
_cell.length_c   1.000
_cell.angle_alpha   90.00
_cell.angle_beta   90.00
_cell.angle_gamma   90.00
#
_symmetry.space_group_name_H-M   'P 1'
#
loop_
_entity.id
_entity.type
_entity.pdbx_description
1 polymer ?
#
loop_
_entity_poly.entity_id
_entity_poly.type
_entity_poly.pdbx_seq_one_letter_code
_entity_poly.pdbx_strand_id
1 'polypeptide(L)'
;MRIIFESIVVALAIHAIYFIGIMLFGWLQTKQYTPHMESSWNHVEGIENQVAFGTTATPTFFLFSFLGVALLFGLFRFAHNRTKRSRDKELPAK
;
A
#
# COMPACT_ATOMS: atom_id res chain seq x y z
N MET A 1 -12.87 3.89 -20.25
CA MET A 1 -13.47 3.95 -18.90
C MET A 1 -13.32 2.64 -18.12
N ARG A 2 -13.81 1.49 -18.62
CA ARG A 2 -13.77 0.23 -17.87
C ARG A 2 -12.38 -0.19 -17.33
N ILE A 3 -11.33 -0.12 -18.16
CA ILE A 3 -9.95 -0.45 -17.73
C ILE A 3 -9.47 0.51 -16.63
N ILE A 4 -9.81 1.80 -16.74
CA ILE A 4 -9.43 2.84 -15.78
C ILE A 4 -10.15 2.60 -14.44
N PHE A 5 -11.43 2.25 -14.48
CA PHE A 5 -12.19 1.93 -13.27
C PHE A 5 -11.67 0.65 -12.60
N GLU A 6 -11.44 -0.41 -13.39
CA GLU A 6 -10.85 -1.66 -12.89
C GLU A 6 -9.47 -1.41 -12.22
N SER A 7 -8.61 -0.58 -12.82
CA SER A 7 -7.29 -0.30 -12.25
C SER A 7 -7.34 0.56 -10.97
N ILE A 8 -8.27 1.51 -10.88
CA ILE A 8 -8.50 2.31 -9.67
C ILE A 8 -8.99 1.42 -8.52
N VAL A 9 -9.95 0.54 -8.78
CA VAL A 9 -10.49 -0.38 -7.75
C VAL A 9 -9.40 -1.31 -7.23
N VAL A 10 -8.57 -1.87 -8.12
CA VAL A 10 -7.44 -2.72 -7.73
C VAL A 10 -6.41 -1.93 -6.91
N ALA A 11 -6.05 -0.72 -7.34
CA ALA A 11 -5.12 0.12 -6.59
C ALA A 11 -5.64 0.46 -5.19
N LEU A 12 -6.94 0.74 -5.06
CA LEU A 12 -7.59 1.01 -3.79
C LEU A 12 -7.57 -0.23 -2.88
N ALA A 13 -7.89 -1.41 -3.42
CA ALA A 13 -7.86 -2.65 -2.66
C ALA A 13 -6.45 -2.97 -2.11
N ILE A 14 -5.41 -2.79 -2.93
CA ILE A 14 -4.02 -3.01 -2.52
C ILE A 14 -3.63 -2.08 -1.36
N HIS A 15 -3.98 -0.80 -1.45
CA HIS A 15 -3.66 0.16 -0.39
C HIS A 15 -4.48 -0.11 0.87
N ALA A 16 -5.75 -0.49 0.75
CA ALA A 16 -6.58 -0.87 1.89
C ALA A 16 -5.97 -2.06 2.65
N ILE A 17 -5.53 -3.11 1.93
CA ILE A 17 -4.85 -4.27 2.52
C ILE A 17 -3.56 -3.84 3.24
N TYR A 18 -2.76 -2.98 2.61
CA TYR A 18 -1.53 -2.46 3.20
C TYR A 18 -1.79 -1.72 4.52
N PHE A 19 -2.78 -0.82 4.56
CA PHE A 19 -3.12 -0.08 5.78
C PHE A 19 -3.68 -0.99 6.88
N ILE A 20 -4.52 -1.96 6.53
CA ILE A 20 -5.02 -2.96 7.48
C ILE A 20 -3.85 -3.76 8.07
N GLY A 21 -2.90 -4.19 7.23
CA GLY A 21 -1.71 -4.92 7.67
C GLY A 21 -0.86 -4.13 8.67
N ILE A 22 -0.59 -2.85 8.37
CA ILE A 22 0.15 -1.97 9.30
C ILE A 22 -0.61 -1.79 10.61
N MET A 23 -1.92 -1.54 10.54
CA MET A 23 -2.74 -1.33 11.73
C MET A 23 -2.77 -2.57 12.62
N LEU A 24 -2.92 -3.77 12.04
CA LEU A 24 -2.87 -5.03 12.76
C LEU A 24 -1.49 -5.27 13.37
N PHE A 25 -0.41 -5.03 12.62
CA PHE A 25 0.94 -5.19 13.12
C PHE A 25 1.24 -4.24 14.29
N GLY A 26 0.86 -2.97 14.16
CA GLY A 26 0.96 -1.99 15.25
C GLY A 26 0.14 -2.40 16.46
N TRP A 27 -1.09 -2.88 16.26
CA TRP A 27 -1.94 -3.39 17.33
C TRP A 27 -1.31 -4.56 18.10
N LEU A 28 -0.72 -5.52 17.39
CA LEU A 28 -0.03 -6.66 18.01
C LEU A 28 1.16 -6.21 18.85
N GLN A 29 1.98 -5.29 18.34
CA GLN A 29 3.10 -4.72 19.10
C GLN A 29 2.61 -4.00 20.37
N THR A 30 1.56 -3.18 20.27
CA THR A 30 0.98 -2.50 21.43
C THR A 30 0.44 -3.48 22.46
N LYS A 31 -0.14 -4.61 22.04
CA LYS A 31 -0.64 -5.65 22.96
C LYS A 31 0.47 -6.39 23.70
N GLN A 32 1.65 -6.52 23.09
CA GLN A 32 2.80 -7.21 23.68
C GLN A 32 3.71 -6.26 24.46
N TYR A 33 3.53 -4.94 24.32
CA TYR A 33 4.34 -3.94 25.00
C TYR A 33 4.00 -3.87 26.49
N THR A 34 5.01 -4.08 27.34
CA THR A 34 4.91 -3.84 28.78
C THR A 34 5.57 -2.50 29.10
N PRO A 35 4.81 -1.47 29.52
CA PRO A 35 5.38 -0.14 29.76
C PRO A 35 6.22 -0.12 31.04
N HIS A 36 7.54 0.06 30.90
CA HIS A 36 8.44 0.32 32.02
C HIS A 36 8.40 1.83 32.38
N MET A 37 7.40 2.21 33.15
CA MET A 37 7.16 3.61 33.56
C MET A 37 8.13 4.09 34.67
N GLU A 38 8.62 3.16 35.50
CA GLU A 38 9.36 3.47 36.73
C GLU A 38 10.81 3.93 36.49
N SER A 39 11.50 3.39 35.47
CA SER A 39 12.85 3.85 35.11
C SER A 39 12.85 5.13 34.26
N SER A 40 11.78 5.37 33.51
CA SER A 40 11.68 6.47 32.54
C SER A 40 11.24 7.79 33.18
N TRP A 41 10.46 7.74 34.27
CA TRP A 41 10.01 8.92 35.01
C TRP A 41 11.17 9.77 35.58
N ASN A 42 12.29 9.14 35.92
CA ASN A 42 13.47 9.80 36.50
C ASN A 42 14.44 10.38 35.44
N HIS A 43 14.20 10.15 34.14
CA HIS A 43 15.01 10.66 33.03
C HIS A 43 14.12 11.42 32.02
N VAL A 44 13.59 12.56 32.45
CA VAL A 44 12.68 13.41 31.65
C VAL A 44 13.34 13.89 30.34
N GLU A 45 14.66 14.02 30.29
CA GLU A 45 15.42 14.48 29.12
C GLU A 45 15.57 13.41 28.00
N GLY A 46 15.22 12.15 28.26
CA GLY A 46 15.45 11.03 27.34
C GLY A 46 14.22 10.47 26.62
N ILE A 47 13.00 10.87 27.03
CA ILE A 47 11.77 10.24 26.55
C ILE A 47 11.45 10.62 25.10
N GLU A 48 11.60 11.90 24.72
CA GLU A 48 11.25 12.36 23.37
C GLU A 48 12.19 11.83 22.27
N ASN A 49 13.48 11.63 22.58
CA ASN A 49 14.48 11.17 21.60
C ASN A 49 14.56 9.65 21.43
N GLN A 50 13.91 8.86 22.30
CA GLN A 50 13.92 7.38 22.22
C GLN A 50 12.68 6.79 21.55
N VAL A 51 11.58 7.53 21.47
CA VAL A 51 10.49 7.22 20.53
C VAL A 51 10.79 7.89 19.19
N ALA A 52 11.85 7.41 18.54
CA ALA A 52 11.92 7.51 17.10
C ALA A 52 10.75 6.69 16.55
N PHE A 53 9.57 7.33 16.43
CA PHE A 53 8.51 6.84 15.57
C PHE A 53 9.19 6.62 14.22
N GLY A 54 9.44 5.35 13.88
CA GLY A 54 10.24 4.99 12.71
C GLY A 54 9.76 5.80 11.50
N THR A 55 10.70 6.21 10.63
CA THR A 55 10.40 7.09 9.49
C THR A 55 9.18 6.56 8.74
N THR A 56 8.05 7.22 8.95
CA THR A 56 6.78 6.83 8.36
C THR A 56 6.68 7.50 7.00
N ALA A 57 6.16 6.77 6.01
CA ALA A 57 6.00 7.31 4.67
C ALA A 57 5.12 8.57 4.70
N THR A 58 5.49 9.58 3.92
CA THR A 58 4.77 10.83 3.85
C THR A 58 3.40 10.64 3.19
N PRO A 59 2.38 11.46 3.50
CA PRO A 59 1.08 11.39 2.81
C PRO A 59 1.21 11.46 1.28
N THR A 60 2.18 12.24 0.78
CA THR A 60 2.51 12.33 -0.64
C THR A 60 3.03 11.02 -1.23
N PHE A 61 3.80 10.23 -0.46
CA PHE A 61 4.27 8.93 -0.91
C PHE A 61 3.10 7.98 -1.23
N PHE A 62 2.08 7.94 -0.37
CA PHE A 62 0.90 7.09 -0.59
C PHE A 62 0.08 7.52 -1.81
N LEU A 63 0.04 8.81 -2.12
CA LEU A 63 -0.62 9.31 -3.32
C LEU A 63 0.11 8.82 -4.58
N PHE A 64 1.44 8.96 -4.63
CA PHE A 64 2.23 8.51 -5.77
C PHE A 64 2.28 6.99 -5.91
N SER A 65 2.32 6.25 -4.80
CA SER A 65 2.23 4.78 -4.84
C SER A 65 0.87 4.32 -5.38
N PHE A 66 -0.21 4.99 -4.99
CA PHE A 66 -1.55 4.72 -5.54
C PHE A 66 -1.61 4.95 -7.04
N LEU A 67 -1.13 6.10 -7.50
CA LEU A 67 -1.07 6.40 -8.94
C LEU A 67 -0.17 5.41 -9.69
N GLY A 68 0.98 5.05 -9.13
CA GLY A 68 1.90 4.07 -9.71
C GLY A 68 1.24 2.70 -9.88
N VAL A 69 0.58 2.19 -8.85
CA VAL A 69 -0.13 0.90 -8.90
C VAL A 69 -1.28 0.95 -9.93
N ALA A 70 -2.08 2.03 -9.93
CA ALA A 70 -3.17 2.19 -10.88
C ALA A 70 -2.67 2.24 -12.34
N LEU A 71 -1.55 2.92 -12.58
CA LEU A 71 -0.92 3.00 -13.91
C LEU A 71 -0.38 1.64 -14.36
N LEU A 72 0.36 0.94 -13.49
CA LEU A 72 0.91 -0.38 -13.79
C LEU A 72 -0.20 -1.37 -14.16
N PHE A 73 -1.27 -1.43 -13.36
CA PHE A 73 -2.38 -2.34 -13.60
C PHE A 73 -3.17 -1.97 -14.85
N GLY A 74 -3.40 -0.67 -15.06
CA GLY A 74 -4.05 -0.16 -16.26
C GLY A 74 -3.26 -0.49 -17.53
N LEU A 75 -1.94 -0.29 -17.50
CA LEU A 75 -1.05 -0.58 -18.63
C LEU A 75 -0.99 -2.08 -18.92
N PHE A 76 -0.87 -2.91 -17.88
CA PHE A 76 -0.90 -4.36 -18.01
C PHE A 76 -2.20 -4.85 -18.66
N ARG A 77 -3.35 -4.38 -18.16
CA ARG A 77 -4.68 -4.71 -18.69
C ARG A 77 -4.83 -4.27 -20.13
N PHE A 78 -4.35 -3.07 -20.46
CA PHE A 78 -4.39 -2.51 -21.81
C PHE A 78 -3.53 -3.33 -22.78
N ALA A 79 -2.28 -3.63 -22.41
CA ALA A 79 -1.36 -4.44 -23.20
C ALA A 79 -1.95 -5.84 -23.46
N HIS A 80 -2.48 -6.49 -22.42
CA HIS A 80 -3.11 -7.80 -22.53
C HIS A 80 -4.30 -7.79 -23.51
N ASN A 81 -5.17 -6.80 -23.43
CA ASN A 81 -6.32 -6.67 -24.33
C ASN A 81 -5.90 -6.38 -25.77
N ARG A 82 -4.83 -5.61 -25.98
CA ARG A 82 -4.27 -5.33 -27.31
C ARG A 82 -3.72 -6.60 -27.96
N THR A 83 -2.93 -7.38 -27.22
CA THR A 83 -2.35 -8.63 -27.71
C THR A 83 -3.43 -9.67 -28.04
N LYS A 84 -4.42 -9.83 -27.16
CA LYS A 84 -5.56 -10.71 -27.41
C LYS A 84 -6.28 -10.33 -28.71
N ARG A 85 -6.57 -9.05 -28.90
CA ARG A 85 -7.25 -8.55 -30.11
C ARG A 85 -6.44 -8.74 -31.39
N SER A 86 -5.11 -8.69 -31.33
CA SER A 86 -4.26 -9.00 -32.49
C SER A 86 -4.34 -10.48 -32.84
N ARG A 87 -4.25 -11.35 -31.83
CA ARG A 87 -4.30 -12.81 -32.00
C ARG A 87 -5.64 -13.30 -32.52
N ASP A 88 -6.74 -12.71 -32.04
CA ASP A 88 -8.10 -13.07 -32.49
C ASP A 88 -8.36 -12.69 -33.96
N LYS A 89 -7.56 -11.79 -34.56
CA LYS A 89 -7.65 -11.46 -36.00
C LYS A 89 -6.89 -12.43 -36.90
N GLU A 90 -5.87 -13.11 -36.37
CA GLU A 90 -5.02 -14.04 -37.12
C GLU A 90 -5.60 -15.46 -37.19
N LEU A 91 -6.56 -15.79 -36.31
CA LEU A 91 -7.29 -17.05 -36.33
C LEU A 91 -8.58 -16.88 -37.16
N PRO A 92 -8.69 -17.47 -38.38
CA PRO A 92 -9.93 -17.42 -39.13
C PRO A 92 -11.05 -18.07 -38.32
N ALA A 93 -12.20 -17.40 -38.27
CA ALA A 93 -13.41 -17.94 -37.65
C ALA A 93 -13.71 -19.30 -38.29
N LYS A 94 -13.69 -20.34 -37.46
CA LYS A 94 -13.91 -21.73 -37.87
C LYS A 94 -15.39 -22.00 -38.05
#